data_AF-A0A1V9X8L2-F1
#
_entry.id   AF-A0A1V9X8L2-F1
#
_cell.length_a   1.000
_cell.length_b   1.000
_cell.length_c   1.000
_cell.angle_alpha   90.00
_cell.angle_beta   90.00
_cell.angle_gamma   90.00
#
_symmetry.space_group_name_H-M   'P 1'
#
loop_
_entity.id
_entity.type
_entity.pdbx_description
1 polymer ?
#
loop_
_entity_poly.entity_id
_entity_poly.type
_entity_poly.pdbx_seq_one_letter_code
_entity_poly.pdbx_strand_id
1 'polypeptide(L)'
;MRRNVMMKTVTVVVLISGYLCWTARLAENGKTHRPGNGRVIFPGTKWCGIGNNARSYDDLGGADDTDSCCREHDRAPGGIKVGQTLHNITNNLSYTIKPCEADEKFRRCLRDVNSRVSKLVGLVFFNVLRSKCYSLEPQKTCEKRSFNGCARYRTLQNFPPVWQLIDNKRF
;
A
#
# COMPACT_ATOMS: atom_id res chain seq x y z
N MET A 1 21.70 -58.91 -40.75
CA MET A 1 22.14 -57.94 -41.78
C MET A 1 22.42 -56.62 -41.08
N ARG A 2 23.68 -56.18 -41.07
CA ARG A 2 24.11 -54.89 -40.51
C ARG A 2 23.52 -53.75 -41.34
N ARG A 3 23.08 -52.64 -40.71
CA ARG A 3 23.46 -51.27 -41.08
C ARG A 3 22.90 -50.25 -40.08
N ASN A 4 23.82 -49.42 -39.59
CA ASN A 4 23.64 -48.29 -38.70
C ASN A 4 22.89 -47.14 -39.40
N VAL A 5 21.85 -46.61 -38.76
CA VAL A 5 21.34 -45.25 -39.05
C VAL A 5 21.02 -44.58 -37.71
N MET A 6 22.06 -44.24 -36.96
CA MET A 6 21.94 -43.38 -35.78
C MET A 6 23.05 -42.34 -35.79
N MET A 7 23.10 -41.53 -36.84
CA MET A 7 23.96 -40.35 -36.91
C MET A 7 23.55 -39.48 -38.10
N LYS A 8 22.57 -38.57 -37.92
CA LYS A 8 22.34 -37.41 -38.84
C LYS A 8 21.32 -36.36 -38.38
N THR A 9 20.62 -36.52 -37.26
CA THR A 9 19.56 -35.56 -36.83
C THR A 9 19.94 -34.61 -35.69
N VAL A 10 21.14 -34.73 -35.11
CA VAL A 10 21.49 -33.97 -33.88
C VAL A 10 22.20 -32.64 -34.15
N THR A 11 22.64 -32.34 -35.38
CA THR A 11 23.49 -31.17 -35.64
C THR A 11 22.73 -29.89 -36.05
N VAL A 12 21.47 -29.97 -36.50
CA VAL A 12 20.73 -28.78 -36.98
C VAL A 12 19.99 -28.03 -35.86
N VAL A 13 19.61 -28.71 -34.77
CA VAL A 13 18.84 -28.10 -33.67
C VAL A 13 19.69 -27.16 -32.80
N VAL A 14 21.01 -27.33 -32.78
CA VAL A 14 21.92 -26.56 -31.91
C VAL A 14 22.17 -25.13 -32.43
N LEU A 15 22.05 -24.89 -33.74
CA LEU A 15 22.31 -23.56 -34.31
C LEU A 15 21.11 -22.61 -34.19
N ILE A 16 19.89 -23.14 -34.21
CA ILE A 16 18.65 -22.34 -34.10
C ILE A 16 18.38 -21.92 -32.65
N SER A 17 18.67 -22.80 -31.68
CA SER A 17 18.55 -22.47 -30.25
C SER A 17 19.62 -21.48 -29.79
N GLY A 18 20.83 -21.57 -30.36
CA GLY A 18 21.92 -20.63 -30.10
C GLY A 18 21.64 -19.21 -30.62
N TYR A 19 21.11 -19.08 -31.84
CA TYR A 19 20.81 -17.77 -32.44
C TYR A 19 19.67 -17.04 -31.71
N LEU A 20 18.60 -17.76 -31.34
CA LEU A 20 17.45 -17.20 -30.62
C LEU A 20 17.84 -16.76 -29.19
N CYS A 21 18.75 -17.48 -28.53
CA CYS A 21 19.28 -17.09 -27.22
C CYS A 21 20.22 -15.87 -27.30
N TRP A 22 20.96 -15.72 -28.40
CA TRP A 22 21.85 -14.57 -28.63
C TRP A 22 21.06 -13.28 -28.88
N THR A 23 19.95 -13.32 -29.63
CA THR A 23 19.09 -12.14 -29.85
C THR A 23 18.33 -11.70 -28.58
N ALA A 24 18.00 -12.64 -27.68
CA ALA A 24 17.34 -12.30 -26.41
C ALA A 24 18.27 -11.49 -25.49
N ARG A 25 19.57 -11.78 -25.46
CA ARG A 25 20.55 -11.04 -24.63
C ARG A 25 20.80 -9.59 -25.06
N LEU A 26 20.58 -9.24 -26.33
CA LEU A 26 20.77 -7.87 -26.80
C LEU A 26 19.59 -6.93 -26.44
N ALA A 27 18.42 -7.49 -26.10
CA ALA A 27 17.25 -6.70 -25.70
C ALA A 27 17.19 -6.40 -24.19
N GLU A 28 18.05 -7.02 -23.36
CA GLU A 28 17.97 -6.93 -21.89
C GLU A 28 18.99 -5.97 -21.25
N ASN A 29 19.92 -5.39 -22.02
CA ASN A 29 20.96 -4.47 -21.52
C ASN A 29 20.47 -3.05 -21.19
N GLY A 30 19.22 -2.90 -20.74
CA GLY A 30 18.64 -1.61 -20.35
C GLY A 30 17.75 -1.63 -19.10
N LYS A 31 17.39 -2.80 -18.56
CA LYS A 31 16.62 -2.87 -17.31
C LYS A 31 17.54 -3.29 -16.19
N THR A 32 18.15 -2.31 -15.56
CA THR A 32 18.68 -2.48 -14.21
C THR A 32 17.53 -2.99 -13.33
N HIS A 33 17.56 -4.28 -12.99
CA HIS A 33 16.78 -4.77 -11.86
C HIS A 33 17.38 -4.14 -10.62
N ARG A 34 16.89 -2.93 -10.29
CA ARG A 34 17.17 -2.30 -9.01
C ARG A 34 16.57 -3.22 -7.95
N PRO A 35 17.34 -3.62 -6.91
CA PRO A 35 16.76 -4.29 -5.76
C PRO A 35 15.72 -3.33 -5.18
N GLY A 36 14.44 -3.65 -5.38
CA GLY A 36 13.36 -2.83 -4.90
C GLY A 36 13.39 -2.84 -3.39
N ASN A 37 13.65 -1.69 -2.77
CA ASN A 37 13.15 -1.44 -1.41
C ASN A 37 11.70 -1.93 -1.38
N GLY A 38 11.31 -2.79 -0.44
CA GLY A 38 10.02 -3.51 -0.38
C GLY A 38 8.75 -2.64 -0.26
N ARG A 39 8.66 -1.57 -1.05
CA ARG A 39 7.55 -0.64 -1.19
C ARG A 39 6.53 -1.28 -2.11
N VAL A 40 5.39 -1.66 -1.52
CA VAL A 40 4.22 -2.08 -2.29
C VAL A 40 3.51 -0.81 -2.74
N ILE A 41 3.54 -0.53 -4.05
CA ILE A 41 2.85 0.59 -4.70
C ILE A 41 1.75 0.02 -5.60
N PHE A 42 0.56 0.62 -5.56
CA PHE A 42 -0.57 0.18 -6.37
C PHE A 42 -0.27 0.39 -7.88
N PRO A 43 -0.49 -0.61 -8.76
CA PRO A 43 -0.18 -0.48 -10.18
C PRO A 43 -0.87 0.72 -10.84
N GLY A 44 -0.14 1.44 -11.70
CA GLY A 44 -0.64 2.66 -12.35
C GLY A 44 -0.56 3.92 -11.49
N THR A 45 -0.03 3.82 -10.27
CA THR A 45 0.15 4.95 -9.34
C THR A 45 1.63 5.03 -8.91
N LYS A 46 2.02 6.14 -8.29
CA LYS A 46 3.35 6.36 -7.72
C LYS A 46 3.34 6.65 -6.22
N TRP A 47 2.19 7.06 -5.69
CA TRP A 47 1.99 7.50 -4.31
C TRP A 47 1.11 6.57 -3.51
N CYS A 48 0.31 5.69 -4.14
CA CYS A 48 -0.59 4.81 -3.41
C CYS A 48 0.14 3.56 -2.87
N GLY A 49 0.76 3.66 -1.70
CA GLY A 49 1.42 2.53 -1.07
C GLY A 49 2.20 2.87 0.20
N ILE A 50 3.13 1.98 0.60
CA ILE A 50 4.02 2.26 1.74
C ILE A 50 5.11 3.23 1.26
N GLY A 51 4.89 4.53 1.54
CA GLY A 51 5.65 5.62 0.93
C GLY A 51 5.30 5.77 -0.55
N ASN A 52 6.24 6.32 -1.33
CA ASN A 52 6.03 6.55 -2.77
C ASN A 52 7.30 6.23 -3.58
N ASN A 53 7.15 6.10 -4.89
CA ASN A 53 8.24 5.94 -5.85
C ASN A 53 8.35 7.13 -6.84
N ALA A 54 7.64 8.22 -6.55
CA ALA A 54 7.63 9.45 -7.31
C ALA A 54 8.99 10.16 -7.27
N ARG A 55 9.43 10.70 -8.41
CA ARG A 55 10.70 11.44 -8.56
C ARG A 55 10.59 12.90 -8.13
N SER A 56 9.39 13.46 -8.19
CA SER A 56 9.05 14.83 -7.79
C SER A 56 7.60 14.88 -7.32
N TYR A 57 7.16 16.03 -6.79
CA TYR A 57 5.79 16.21 -6.32
C TYR A 57 4.74 16.02 -7.45
N ASP A 58 5.05 16.47 -8.67
CA ASP A 58 4.15 16.35 -9.82
C ASP A 58 4.32 15.03 -10.59
N ASP A 59 5.22 14.14 -10.14
CA ASP A 59 5.43 12.85 -10.76
C ASP A 59 4.30 11.88 -10.36
N LEU A 60 3.22 11.91 -11.13
CA LEU A 60 2.05 11.02 -10.99
C LEU A 60 2.15 9.82 -11.95
N GLY A 61 1.41 8.76 -11.63
CA GLY A 61 1.20 7.59 -12.46
C GLY A 61 0.08 7.80 -13.50
N GLY A 62 -0.27 6.74 -14.24
CA GLY A 62 -1.32 6.79 -15.26
C GLY A 62 -2.74 6.89 -14.71
N ALA A 63 -2.95 6.55 -13.43
CA ALA A 63 -4.19 6.84 -12.71
C ALA A 63 -4.03 8.13 -11.89
N ASP A 64 -3.64 9.21 -12.55
CA ASP A 64 -3.23 10.50 -12.01
C ASP A 64 -4.22 11.09 -10.99
N ASP A 65 -5.52 11.10 -11.28
CA ASP A 65 -6.54 11.59 -10.34
C ASP A 65 -6.53 10.80 -9.02
N THR A 66 -6.41 9.47 -9.10
CA THR A 66 -6.33 8.61 -7.91
C THR A 66 -4.99 8.79 -7.19
N ASP A 67 -3.91 8.89 -7.95
CA ASP A 67 -2.56 9.03 -7.43
C ASP A 67 -2.38 10.40 -6.74
N SER A 68 -3.07 11.43 -7.21
CA SER A 68 -3.13 12.74 -6.56
C SER A 68 -3.73 12.65 -5.16
N CYS A 69 -4.81 11.87 -4.97
CA CYS A 69 -5.37 11.63 -3.63
C CYS A 69 -4.35 10.98 -2.70
N CYS A 70 -3.58 10.00 -3.21
CA CYS A 70 -2.55 9.32 -2.44
C CYS A 70 -1.37 10.26 -2.11
N ARG A 71 -0.96 11.11 -3.06
CA ARG A 71 0.08 12.13 -2.83
C ARG A 71 -0.30 13.09 -1.70
N GLU A 72 -1.52 13.62 -1.74
CA GLU A 72 -2.02 14.53 -0.71
C GLU A 72 -2.09 13.84 0.65
N HIS A 73 -2.48 12.56 0.69
CA HIS A 73 -2.47 11.75 1.91
C HIS A 73 -1.05 11.51 2.46
N ASP A 74 -0.11 11.15 1.59
CA ASP A 74 1.30 10.94 1.92
C ASP A 74 1.91 12.20 2.54
N ARG A 75 1.58 13.37 1.98
CA ARG A 75 2.07 14.68 2.41
C ARG A 75 1.30 15.31 3.56
N ALA A 76 0.17 14.73 3.98
CA ALA A 76 -0.59 15.24 5.10
C ALA A 76 0.31 15.33 6.37
N PRO A 77 0.31 16.47 7.07
CA PRO A 77 1.10 16.66 8.28
C PRO A 77 0.58 15.79 9.43
N GLY A 78 1.37 15.66 10.49
CA GLY A 78 0.98 14.88 11.68
C GLY A 78 1.08 13.37 11.53
N GLY A 79 1.75 12.84 10.49
CA GLY A 79 1.98 11.40 10.42
C GLY A 79 2.91 10.89 11.54
N ILE A 80 2.49 9.88 12.29
CA ILE A 80 3.33 9.13 13.22
C ILE A 80 4.03 8.02 12.43
N LYS A 81 5.33 8.19 12.12
CA LYS A 81 6.06 7.18 11.34
C LYS A 81 6.26 5.89 12.14
N VAL A 82 6.56 4.81 11.44
CA VAL A 82 6.86 3.50 12.06
C VAL A 82 7.96 3.66 13.11
N GLY A 83 7.73 3.13 14.31
CA GLY A 83 8.65 3.22 15.45
C GLY A 83 8.65 4.56 16.19
N GLN A 84 7.91 5.57 15.72
CA GLN A 84 7.79 6.84 16.43
C GLN A 84 6.67 6.82 17.47
N THR A 85 6.84 7.63 18.51
CA THR A 85 5.82 7.90 19.52
C THR A 85 5.38 9.35 19.44
N LEU A 86 4.08 9.59 19.34
CA LEU A 86 3.47 10.91 19.41
C LEU A 86 2.17 10.82 20.20
N HIS A 87 1.89 11.79 21.07
CA HIS A 87 0.69 11.79 21.92
C HIS A 87 0.49 10.50 22.75
N ASN A 88 1.58 9.91 23.24
CA ASN A 88 1.60 8.60 23.92
C ASN A 88 1.11 7.42 23.05
N ILE A 89 1.06 7.59 21.73
CA ILE A 89 0.78 6.53 20.76
C ILE A 89 2.11 6.14 20.10
N THR A 90 2.59 4.92 20.37
CA THR A 90 3.74 4.34 19.66
C THR A 90 3.25 3.59 18.43
N ASN A 91 3.73 3.98 17.25
CA ASN A 91 3.38 3.32 16.00
C ASN A 91 4.17 2.03 15.81
N ASN A 92 3.59 0.91 16.24
CA ASN A 92 4.11 -0.45 16.02
C ASN A 92 3.57 -1.10 14.72
N LEU A 93 2.84 -0.36 13.89
CA LEU A 93 2.29 -0.85 12.63
C LEU A 93 3.33 -0.74 11.51
N SER A 94 3.12 -1.45 10.41
CA SER A 94 4.02 -1.44 9.25
C SER A 94 3.83 -0.24 8.31
N TYR A 95 3.03 0.75 8.72
CA TYR A 95 2.69 1.94 7.94
C TYR A 95 2.61 3.18 8.83
N THR A 96 2.74 4.37 8.23
CA THR A 96 2.58 5.66 8.93
C THR A 96 1.12 5.85 9.34
N ILE A 97 0.86 6.09 10.64
CA ILE A 97 -0.48 6.42 11.13
C ILE A 97 -0.71 7.91 10.88
N LYS A 98 -1.84 8.26 10.27
CA LYS A 98 -2.22 9.66 9.98
C LYS A 98 -3.33 10.14 10.93
N PRO A 99 -3.53 11.47 11.05
CA PRO A 99 -4.72 12.00 11.72
C PRO A 99 -5.99 11.48 11.03
N CYS A 100 -7.06 11.20 11.79
CA CYS A 100 -8.32 10.72 11.22
C CYS A 100 -8.95 11.70 10.23
N GLU A 101 -8.70 13.00 10.38
CA GLU A 101 -9.10 14.01 9.39
C GLU A 101 -8.42 13.81 8.04
N ALA A 102 -7.13 13.47 8.03
CA ALA A 102 -6.37 13.22 6.81
C ALA A 102 -6.87 11.95 6.10
N ASP A 103 -7.15 10.89 6.86
CA ASP A 103 -7.71 9.65 6.30
C ASP A 103 -9.15 9.84 5.78
N GLU A 104 -9.97 10.66 6.44
CA GLU A 104 -11.31 11.02 5.95
C GLU A 104 -11.23 11.88 4.68
N LYS A 105 -10.29 12.84 4.60
CA LYS A 105 -10.05 13.61 3.37
C LYS A 105 -9.62 12.70 2.22
N PHE A 106 -8.72 11.76 2.49
CA PHE A 106 -8.27 10.76 1.52
C PHE A 106 -9.43 9.90 1.02
N ARG A 107 -10.24 9.38 1.95
CA ARG A 107 -11.45 8.61 1.67
C ARG A 107 -12.41 9.36 0.74
N ARG A 108 -12.69 10.64 1.03
CA ARG A 108 -13.56 11.49 0.20
C ARG A 108 -12.97 11.71 -1.18
N CYS A 109 -11.69 12.08 -1.26
CA CYS A 109 -11.00 12.26 -2.55
C CYS A 109 -11.14 11.01 -3.44
N LEU A 110 -10.88 9.82 -2.90
CA LEU A 110 -11.03 8.56 -3.65
C LEU A 110 -12.49 8.30 -4.09
N ARG A 111 -13.47 8.66 -3.25
CA ARG A 111 -14.90 8.54 -3.56
C ARG A 111 -15.30 9.51 -4.67
N ASP A 112 -14.77 10.73 -4.65
CA ASP A 112 -15.06 11.78 -5.64
C ASP A 112 -14.45 11.44 -7.01
N VAL A 113 -13.21 10.93 -7.03
CA VAL A 113 -12.56 10.43 -8.26
C VAL A 113 -13.36 9.28 -8.89
N ASN A 114 -13.96 8.42 -8.07
CA ASN A 114 -14.92 7.38 -8.48
C ASN A 114 -14.46 6.42 -9.61
N SER A 115 -13.16 6.30 -9.84
CA SER A 115 -12.57 5.42 -10.86
C SER A 115 -12.47 3.98 -10.35
N ARG A 116 -12.14 3.02 -11.24
CA ARG A 116 -11.86 1.64 -10.83
C ARG A 116 -10.67 1.57 -9.87
N VAL A 117 -9.62 2.34 -10.14
CA VAL A 117 -8.40 2.37 -9.33
C VAL A 117 -8.70 3.00 -7.97
N SER A 118 -9.41 4.12 -7.91
CA SER A 118 -9.72 4.79 -6.63
C SER A 118 -10.59 3.92 -5.73
N LYS A 119 -11.55 3.19 -6.31
CA LYS A 119 -12.39 2.23 -5.57
C LYS A 119 -11.56 1.08 -4.98
N LEU A 120 -10.64 0.51 -5.77
CA LEU A 120 -9.80 -0.58 -5.29
C LEU A 120 -8.83 -0.11 -4.20
N VAL A 121 -8.18 1.05 -4.38
CA VAL A 121 -7.31 1.66 -3.36
C VAL A 121 -8.10 1.89 -2.07
N GLY A 122 -9.30 2.47 -2.17
CA GLY A 122 -10.17 2.69 -1.02
C GLY A 122 -10.56 1.40 -0.30
N LEU A 123 -11.02 0.38 -1.04
CA LEU A 123 -11.36 -0.92 -0.47
C LEU A 123 -10.17 -1.58 0.22
N VAL A 124 -8.99 -1.54 -0.38
CA VAL A 124 -7.78 -2.11 0.21
C VAL A 124 -7.41 -1.37 1.49
N PHE A 125 -7.33 -0.05 1.46
CA PHE A 125 -6.89 0.76 2.60
C PHE A 125 -7.86 0.68 3.80
N PHE A 126 -9.16 0.90 3.54
CA PHE A 126 -10.15 1.05 4.61
C PHE A 126 -10.85 -0.25 5.02
N ASN A 127 -10.98 -1.23 4.12
CA ASN A 127 -11.81 -2.42 4.38
C ASN A 127 -10.96 -3.67 4.59
N VAL A 128 -9.92 -3.85 3.78
CA VAL A 128 -9.02 -5.03 3.83
C VAL A 128 -7.95 -4.83 4.90
N LEU A 129 -7.14 -3.77 4.77
CA LEU A 129 -6.08 -3.48 5.74
C LEU A 129 -6.63 -2.90 7.04
N ARG A 130 -7.86 -2.35 7.01
CA ARG A 130 -8.50 -1.67 8.14
C ARG A 130 -7.55 -0.69 8.80
N SER A 131 -6.92 0.15 7.97
CA SER A 131 -5.93 1.13 8.41
C SER A 131 -6.47 1.92 9.61
N LYS A 132 -5.59 2.18 10.59
CA LYS A 132 -5.93 2.97 11.78
C LYS A 132 -5.49 4.41 11.59
N CYS A 133 -6.23 5.32 12.20
CA CYS A 133 -5.91 6.73 12.30
C CYS A 133 -5.86 7.15 13.77
N TYR A 134 -5.47 8.38 14.06
CA TYR A 134 -5.54 8.90 15.43
C TYR A 134 -6.35 10.20 15.52
N SER A 135 -7.07 10.36 16.64
CA SER A 135 -7.93 11.52 16.93
C SER A 135 -7.98 11.78 18.43
N LEU A 136 -8.33 13.01 18.82
CA LEU A 136 -8.55 13.41 20.19
C LEU A 136 -10.00 13.05 20.58
N GLU A 137 -10.17 12.01 21.38
CA GLU A 137 -11.48 11.41 21.65
C GLU A 137 -11.81 11.41 23.15
N PRO A 138 -13.10 11.52 23.54
CA PRO A 138 -13.51 11.32 24.92
C PRO A 138 -13.06 9.95 25.45
N GLN A 139 -12.63 9.93 26.71
CA GLN A 139 -12.24 8.68 27.36
C GLN A 139 -13.45 7.79 27.56
N LYS A 140 -13.29 6.48 27.33
CA LYS A 140 -14.35 5.49 27.51
C LYS A 140 -13.88 4.40 28.46
N THR A 141 -14.77 3.95 29.33
CA THR A 141 -14.55 2.78 30.19
C THR A 141 -15.50 1.66 29.82
N CYS A 142 -15.11 0.41 30.09
CA CYS A 142 -15.99 -0.73 29.85
C CYS A 142 -17.03 -0.82 30.96
N GLU A 143 -18.31 -0.68 30.59
CA GLU A 143 -19.42 -0.72 31.51
C GLU A 143 -20.03 -2.12 31.63
N LYS A 144 -20.05 -2.88 30.53
CA LYS A 144 -20.53 -4.27 30.52
C LYS A 144 -19.56 -5.14 29.71
N ARG A 145 -19.06 -6.22 30.33
CA ARG A 145 -18.25 -7.24 29.65
C ARG A 145 -19.12 -8.34 29.03
N SER A 146 -18.61 -8.95 27.98
CA SER A 146 -19.11 -10.16 27.34
C SER A 146 -17.92 -11.12 27.11
N PHE A 147 -18.21 -12.33 26.64
CA PHE A 147 -17.20 -13.38 26.43
C PHE A 147 -16.09 -12.96 25.45
N ASN A 148 -16.40 -12.12 24.47
CA ASN A 148 -15.45 -11.61 23.45
C ASN A 148 -14.96 -10.18 23.71
N GLY A 149 -15.05 -9.67 24.93
CA GLY A 149 -14.52 -8.35 25.29
C GLY A 149 -15.57 -7.41 25.86
N CYS A 150 -15.45 -6.11 25.59
CA CYS A 150 -16.39 -5.14 26.13
C CYS A 150 -17.67 -5.06 25.28
N ALA A 151 -18.82 -5.36 25.88
CA ALA A 151 -20.12 -5.32 25.23
C ALA A 151 -20.70 -3.89 25.17
N ARG A 152 -20.41 -3.07 26.19
CA ARG A 152 -20.88 -1.69 26.25
C ARG A 152 -19.83 -0.81 26.90
N TYR A 153 -19.52 0.29 26.21
CA TYR A 153 -18.65 1.34 26.69
C TYR A 153 -19.46 2.51 27.24
N ARG A 154 -18.97 3.14 28.29
CA ARG A 154 -19.48 4.40 28.84
C ARG A 154 -18.43 5.48 28.72
N THR A 155 -18.80 6.64 28.21
CA THR A 155 -17.92 7.81 28.18
C THR A 155 -17.70 8.34 29.60
N LEU A 156 -16.45 8.64 29.95
CA LEU A 156 -16.11 9.28 31.21
C LEU A 156 -16.41 10.78 31.11
N GLN A 157 -17.34 11.25 31.93
CA GLN A 157 -17.65 12.68 32.06
C GLN A 157 -16.61 13.38 32.93
N ASN A 158 -16.37 14.66 32.68
CA ASN A 158 -15.43 15.50 33.43
C ASN A 158 -13.94 15.10 33.29
N PHE A 159 -13.60 14.25 32.32
CA PHE A 159 -12.22 13.95 31.95
C PHE A 159 -11.89 14.64 30.62
N PRO A 160 -10.69 15.21 30.46
CA PRO A 160 -10.26 15.74 29.17
C PRO A 160 -10.18 14.60 28.14
N PRO A 161 -10.43 14.88 26.86
CA PRO A 161 -10.25 13.90 25.81
C PRO A 161 -8.77 13.52 25.70
N VAL A 162 -8.51 12.33 25.18
CA VAL A 162 -7.16 11.79 25.00
C VAL A 162 -6.97 11.34 23.56
N TRP A 163 -5.74 11.44 23.08
CA TRP A 163 -5.39 10.94 21.76
C TRP A 163 -5.51 9.42 21.75
N GLN A 164 -6.29 8.91 20.81
CA GLN A 164 -6.59 7.49 20.69
C GLN A 164 -6.36 7.03 19.26
N LEU A 165 -5.99 5.76 19.12
CA LEU A 165 -5.99 5.07 17.84
C LEU A 165 -7.42 4.61 17.52
N ILE A 166 -7.91 5.00 16.35
CA ILE A 166 -9.30 4.83 15.92
C ILE A 166 -9.34 4.03 14.62
N ASP A 167 -10.38 3.22 14.49
CA ASP A 167 -10.70 2.50 13.27
C ASP A 167 -11.25 3.48 12.24
N ASN A 168 -10.64 3.53 11.06
CA ASN A 168 -11.21 4.31 9.98
C ASN A 168 -12.60 3.78 9.57
N LYS A 169 -13.41 4.68 9.02
CA LYS A 169 -14.67 4.30 8.37
C LYS A 169 -14.38 3.39 7.18
N ARG A 170 -15.24 2.39 6.94
CA ARG A 170 -15.13 1.44 5.80
C ARG A 170 -15.48 2.11 4.49
N PHE A 171 -14.61 2.05 3.48
CA PHE A 171 -14.74 2.70 2.17
C PHE A 171 -16.11 2.53 1.57
#